data_AF-A0A1G6WD41-F1
#
_entry.id   AF-A0A1G6WD41-F1
#
_cell.length_a   1.000
_cell.length_b   1.000
_cell.length_c   1.000
_cell.angle_alpha   90.00
_cell.angle_beta   90.00
_cell.angle_gamma   90.00
#
_symmetry.space_group_name_H-M   'P 1'
#
loop_
_entity.id
_entity.type
_entity.pdbx_description
1 polymer ?
#
loop_
_entity_poly.entity_id
_entity_poly.type
_entity_poly.pdbx_seq_one_letter_code
_entity_poly.pdbx_strand_id
1 'polypeptide(L)'
;MFHTQSDVVFIKGLKVEAVIGVFDWERAITQPLLIDIALETDISRAAVSDDVSDALSYKEVCDDVSEWCKEIQAKLLEHLAGQISDKLFAKYDCQKITLSIAKPTAIAQADAVGVQITRYAPALTNEPATKDVTKKVNDSQADDA
;
A
#
# COMPACT_ATOMS: atom_id res chain seq x y z
N MET A 1 14.59 -25.40 -11.59
CA MET A 1 13.46 -24.71 -10.93
C MET A 1 14.06 -23.79 -9.87
N PHE A 2 13.93 -22.48 -10.04
CA PHE A 2 14.37 -21.52 -9.03
C PHE A 2 13.37 -21.56 -7.86
N HIS A 3 13.85 -21.51 -6.62
CA HIS A 3 13.02 -21.25 -5.46
C HIS A 3 13.16 -19.76 -5.14
N THR A 4 12.13 -18.97 -5.43
CA THR A 4 12.18 -17.50 -5.49
C THR A 4 11.62 -16.85 -4.23
N GLN A 5 12.11 -17.27 -3.06
CA GLN A 5 11.65 -16.71 -1.77
C GLN A 5 12.15 -15.28 -1.48
N SER A 6 12.77 -14.58 -2.43
CA SER A 6 13.32 -13.22 -2.20
C SER A 6 13.48 -12.37 -3.45
N ASP A 7 12.75 -12.67 -4.53
CA ASP A 7 12.80 -11.84 -5.73
C ASP A 7 12.05 -10.52 -5.48
N VAL A 8 12.61 -9.41 -5.96
CA VAL A 8 12.11 -8.06 -5.67
C VAL A 8 12.05 -7.22 -6.93
N VAL A 9 10.88 -6.68 -7.22
CA VAL A 9 10.73 -5.53 -8.12
C VAL A 9 10.86 -4.26 -7.29
N PHE A 10 11.81 -3.40 -7.63
CA PHE A 10 12.08 -2.19 -6.86
C PHE A 10 11.98 -0.91 -7.70
N ILE A 11 11.55 0.16 -7.04
CA ILE A 11 11.50 1.53 -7.54
C ILE A 11 12.28 2.38 -6.53
N LYS A 12 13.19 3.22 -7.02
CA LYS A 12 13.95 4.14 -6.19
C LYS A 12 13.82 5.57 -6.68
N GLY A 13 13.56 6.49 -5.76
CA GLY A 13 13.53 7.92 -5.99
C GLY A 13 12.37 8.36 -6.88
N LEU A 14 11.20 7.71 -6.78
CA LEU A 14 10.00 8.17 -7.46
C LEU A 14 9.60 9.54 -6.89
N LYS A 15 9.70 10.57 -7.73
CA LYS A 15 9.36 11.95 -7.37
C LYS A 15 7.88 12.20 -7.63
N VAL A 16 7.15 12.58 -6.59
CA VAL A 16 5.71 12.87 -6.68
C VAL A 16 5.38 14.17 -6.00
N GLU A 17 4.57 15.00 -6.65
CA GLU A 17 3.97 16.18 -6.04
C GLU A 17 2.67 15.80 -5.33
N ALA A 18 2.57 16.05 -4.02
CA ALA A 18 1.40 15.71 -3.23
C ALA A 18 1.04 16.82 -2.22
N VAL A 19 -0.24 16.92 -1.88
CA VAL A 19 -0.68 17.75 -0.75
C VAL A 19 -0.49 16.93 0.52
N ILE A 20 0.51 17.29 1.32
CA ILE A 20 0.90 16.57 2.54
C ILE A 20 1.22 17.57 3.64
N GLY A 21 0.67 17.36 4.83
CA GLY A 21 0.92 18.23 5.97
C GLY A 21 -0.30 18.53 6.82
N VAL A 22 -0.04 19.01 8.04
CA VAL A 22 -1.07 19.28 9.05
C VAL A 22 -1.50 20.74 9.01
N PHE A 23 -0.59 21.66 8.69
CA PHE A 23 -0.87 23.09 8.73
C PHE A 23 -1.65 23.55 7.50
N ASP A 24 -2.55 24.51 7.67
CA ASP A 24 -3.42 25.01 6.59
C ASP A 24 -2.63 25.53 5.37
N TRP A 25 -1.47 26.15 5.60
CA TRP A 25 -0.61 26.62 4.52
C TRP A 25 -0.04 25.47 3.68
N GLU A 26 0.23 24.30 4.28
CA GLU A 26 0.68 23.10 3.56
C GLU A 26 -0.45 22.51 2.71
N ARG A 27 -1.70 22.75 3.10
CA ARG A 27 -2.88 22.26 2.37
C ARG A 27 -3.15 23.05 1.09
N ALA A 28 -2.58 24.25 0.95
CA ALA A 28 -2.76 25.12 -0.20
C ALA A 28 -1.73 24.88 -1.32
N ILE A 29 -0.69 24.07 -1.07
CA ILE A 29 0.40 23.82 -2.02
C ILE A 29 0.68 22.32 -2.16
N THR A 30 1.31 21.92 -3.27
CA THR A 30 1.94 20.60 -3.35
C THR A 30 3.37 20.67 -2.84
N GLN A 31 3.84 19.56 -2.28
CA GLN A 31 5.21 19.39 -1.84
C GLN A 31 5.80 18.15 -2.50
N PRO A 32 7.09 18.17 -2.87
CA PRO A 32 7.75 17.02 -3.45
C PRO A 32 7.93 15.93 -2.39
N LEU A 33 7.59 14.70 -2.76
CA LEU A 33 7.90 13.47 -2.04
C LEU A 33 8.87 12.63 -2.86
N LEU A 34 9.76 11.93 -2.16
CA LEU A 34 10.61 10.87 -2.71
C LEU A 34 10.12 9.54 -2.16
N ILE A 35 9.75 8.64 -3.08
CA ILE A 35 9.18 7.35 -2.73
C ILE A 35 10.09 6.23 -3.25
N ASP A 36 10.47 5.33 -2.34
CA ASP A 36 11.12 4.07 -2.66
C ASP A 36 10.16 2.92 -2.37
N ILE A 37 10.08 1.96 -3.28
CA ILE A 37 9.18 0.81 -3.18
C ILE A 37 9.97 -0.45 -3.48
N ALA A 38 9.82 -1.47 -2.65
CA ALA A 38 10.28 -2.82 -2.92
C ALA A 38 9.10 -3.78 -2.76
N LEU A 39 8.76 -4.48 -3.83
CA LEU A 39 7.69 -5.48 -3.91
C LEU A 39 8.33 -6.86 -4.03
N GLU A 40 8.20 -7.68 -2.98
CA GLU A 40 8.64 -9.08 -3.01
C GLU A 40 7.60 -9.92 -3.76
N THR A 41 8.00 -10.47 -4.90
CA THR A 41 7.10 -11.19 -5.83
C THR A 41 7.90 -12.20 -6.66
N ASP A 42 7.25 -13.25 -7.15
CA ASP A 42 7.91 -14.27 -7.98
C ASP A 42 8.08 -13.77 -9.42
N ILE A 43 9.32 -13.55 -9.85
CA ILE A 43 9.65 -13.13 -11.22
C ILE A 43 10.07 -14.30 -12.11
N SER A 44 10.05 -15.54 -11.61
CA SER A 44 10.60 -16.71 -12.30
C SER A 44 9.98 -16.95 -13.67
N ARG A 45 8.66 -16.74 -13.80
CA ARG A 45 7.94 -16.90 -15.07
C ARG A 45 8.44 -15.90 -16.11
N ALA A 46 8.45 -14.62 -15.78
CA ALA A 46 8.93 -13.55 -16.66
C ALA A 46 10.41 -13.75 -17.03
N ALA A 47 11.24 -14.23 -16.11
CA ALA A 47 12.65 -14.52 -16.36
C ALA A 47 12.87 -15.65 -17.38
N VAL A 48 11.90 -16.56 -17.55
CA VAL A 48 11.96 -17.65 -18.53
C VAL A 48 11.29 -17.27 -19.84
N SER A 49 10.16 -16.57 -19.79
CA SER A 49 9.37 -16.24 -20.98
C SER A 49 9.87 -15.02 -21.74
N ASP A 50 10.55 -14.09 -21.06
CA ASP A 50 10.91 -12.76 -21.59
C ASP A 50 9.68 -11.98 -22.10
N ASP A 51 8.49 -12.26 -21.54
CA ASP A 51 7.23 -11.58 -21.85
C ASP A 51 6.87 -10.61 -20.72
N VAL A 52 6.65 -9.34 -21.08
CA VAL A 52 6.25 -8.29 -20.14
C VAL A 52 4.89 -8.58 -19.48
N SER A 53 4.02 -9.34 -20.15
CA SER A 53 2.71 -9.75 -19.62
C SER A 53 2.84 -10.73 -18.45
N ASP A 54 3.97 -11.41 -18.34
CA ASP A 54 4.28 -12.30 -17.23
C ASP A 54 4.92 -11.58 -16.03
N ALA A 55 5.34 -10.32 -16.21
CA ALA A 55 6.07 -9.51 -15.23
C ALA A 55 5.16 -8.54 -14.47
N LEU A 56 5.53 -8.23 -13.22
CA LEU A 56 4.96 -7.10 -12.50
C LEU A 56 5.44 -5.79 -13.12
N SER A 57 4.51 -4.98 -13.64
CA SER A 57 4.83 -3.72 -14.31
C SER A 57 5.20 -2.61 -13.31
N TYR A 58 6.50 -2.38 -13.13
CA TYR A 58 6.99 -1.24 -12.33
C TYR A 58 6.52 0.12 -12.88
N LYS A 59 6.23 0.20 -14.18
CA LYS A 59 5.66 1.41 -14.78
C LYS A 59 4.27 1.68 -14.23
N GLU A 60 3.40 0.67 -14.21
CA GLU A 60 2.06 0.79 -13.65
C GLU A 60 2.09 1.12 -12.16
N VAL A 61 3.01 0.52 -11.40
CA VAL A 61 3.22 0.85 -9.99
C VAL A 61 3.60 2.32 -9.81
N CYS A 62 4.53 2.85 -10.61
CA CYS A 62 4.92 4.25 -10.57
C CYS A 62 3.73 5.19 -10.87
N ASP A 63 2.96 4.86 -11.91
CA ASP A 63 1.81 5.68 -12.34
C ASP A 63 0.72 5.70 -11.25
N ASP A 64 0.35 4.52 -10.75
CA ASP A 64 -0.66 4.35 -9.69
C ASP A 64 -0.27 5.08 -8.40
N VAL A 65 0.96 4.86 -7.90
CA VAL A 65 1.40 5.47 -6.64
C VAL A 65 1.44 6.98 -6.77
N SER A 66 1.86 7.50 -7.94
CA SER A 66 1.84 8.93 -8.23
C SER A 66 0.43 9.51 -8.21
N GLU A 67 -0.55 8.78 -8.74
CA GLU A 67 -1.96 9.17 -8.72
C GLU A 67 -2.53 9.13 -7.29
N TRP A 68 -2.36 8.02 -6.58
CA TRP A 68 -2.87 7.87 -5.22
C TRP A 68 -2.31 8.91 -4.26
N CYS A 69 -1.03 9.28 -4.38
CA CYS A 69 -0.43 10.37 -3.59
C CYS A 69 -1.16 11.71 -3.79
N LYS A 70 -1.63 12.01 -5.00
CA LYS A 70 -2.37 13.25 -5.29
C LYS A 70 -3.81 13.17 -4.76
N GLU A 71 -4.43 12.00 -4.82
CA GLU A 71 -5.81 11.78 -4.39
C GLU A 71 -5.98 11.76 -2.87
N ILE A 72 -5.08 11.07 -2.15
CA ILE A 72 -5.22 10.83 -0.71
C ILE A 72 -5.12 12.15 0.08
N GLN A 73 -4.32 13.11 -0.40
CA GLN A 73 -4.05 14.40 0.27
C GLN A 73 -3.86 14.27 1.79
N ALA A 74 -3.00 13.33 2.20
CA ALA A 74 -2.84 12.94 3.60
C ALA A 74 -2.36 14.11 4.46
N LYS A 75 -2.61 14.04 5.78
CA LYS A 75 -1.99 14.95 6.75
C LYS A 75 -0.62 14.45 7.22
N LEU A 76 -0.45 13.14 7.27
CA LEU A 76 0.71 12.45 7.84
C LEU A 76 1.32 11.48 6.83
N LEU A 77 2.64 11.34 6.87
CA LEU A 77 3.37 10.40 6.00
C LEU A 77 3.01 8.94 6.36
N GLU A 78 2.78 8.66 7.63
CA GLU A 78 2.38 7.35 8.14
C GLU A 78 1.04 6.90 7.54
N HIS A 79 0.07 7.82 7.49
CA HIS A 79 -1.23 7.54 6.90
C HIS A 79 -1.11 7.31 5.39
N LEU A 80 -0.33 8.16 4.70
CA LEU A 80 -0.08 8.01 3.26
C LEU A 80 0.59 6.67 2.95
N ALA A 81 1.63 6.30 3.71
CA ALA A 81 2.35 5.04 3.53
C ALA A 81 1.44 3.83 3.76
N GLY A 82 0.58 3.88 4.78
CA GLY A 82 -0.42 2.83 5.04
C GLY A 82 -1.39 2.66 3.87
N GLN A 83 -2.00 3.76 3.41
CA GLN A 83 -2.96 3.73 2.30
C GLN A 83 -2.33 3.24 0.99
N ILE A 84 -1.10 3.66 0.66
CA ILE A 84 -0.39 3.18 -0.51
C ILE A 84 -0.10 1.68 -0.40
N SER A 85 0.35 1.21 0.77
CA SER A 85 0.62 -0.22 0.98
C SER A 85 -0.64 -1.07 0.83
N ASP A 86 -1.77 -0.63 1.38
CA ASP A 86 -3.05 -1.33 1.26
C ASP A 86 -3.50 -1.42 -0.20
N LYS A 87 -3.37 -0.32 -0.96
CA LYS A 87 -3.70 -0.29 -2.39
C LYS A 87 -2.76 -1.14 -3.24
N LEU A 88 -1.46 -1.17 -2.91
CA LEU A 88 -0.49 -2.02 -3.58
C LEU A 88 -0.82 -3.51 -3.38
N PHE A 89 -1.10 -3.95 -2.16
CA PHE A 89 -1.52 -5.34 -1.92
C PHE A 89 -2.86 -5.68 -2.58
N ALA A 90 -3.77 -4.71 -2.70
CA ALA A 90 -5.06 -4.94 -3.36
C ALA A 90 -4.95 -5.10 -4.89
N LYS A 91 -3.93 -4.50 -5.51
CA LYS A 91 -3.77 -4.48 -6.97
C LYS A 91 -2.68 -5.44 -7.48
N TYR A 92 -1.62 -5.67 -6.71
CA TYR A 92 -0.44 -6.41 -7.14
C TYR A 92 -0.22 -7.65 -6.27
N ASP A 93 0.07 -8.78 -6.92
CA ASP A 93 0.43 -10.02 -6.23
C ASP A 93 1.88 -9.94 -5.70
N CYS A 94 2.00 -9.62 -4.43
CA CYS A 94 3.27 -9.52 -3.71
C CYS A 94 3.13 -10.01 -2.28
N GLN A 95 4.16 -10.68 -1.76
CA GLN A 95 4.11 -11.25 -0.41
C GLN A 95 4.53 -10.24 0.66
N LYS A 96 5.32 -9.24 0.28
CA LYS A 96 5.87 -8.23 1.17
C LYS A 96 6.13 -6.94 0.43
N ILE A 97 5.87 -5.83 1.10
CA ILE A 97 6.15 -4.48 0.63
C ILE A 97 7.07 -3.80 1.62
N THR A 98 8.15 -3.19 1.13
CA THR A 98 8.89 -2.16 1.87
C THR A 98 8.72 -0.83 1.14
N LEU A 99 8.17 0.15 1.85
CA LEU A 99 7.82 1.47 1.31
C LEU A 99 8.48 2.55 2.15
N SER A 100 9.24 3.43 1.52
CA SER A 100 9.81 4.62 2.14
C SER A 100 9.23 5.86 1.48
N ILE A 101 8.78 6.81 2.29
CA ILE A 101 8.29 8.11 1.82
C ILE A 101 9.07 9.19 2.56
N ALA A 102 9.80 9.99 1.80
CA ALA A 102 10.63 11.06 2.32
C ALA A 102 10.18 12.42 1.79
N LYS A 103 10.21 13.43 2.66
CA LYS A 103 9.96 14.84 2.36
C LYS A 103 11.30 15.58 2.40
N PRO A 104 11.99 15.73 1.25
CA PRO A 104 13.34 16.31 1.21
C PRO A 104 13.39 17.76 1.68
N THR A 105 12.30 18.50 1.55
CA THR A 105 12.24 19.95 1.85
C THR A 105 11.73 20.27 3.25
N ALA A 106 11.47 19.27 4.10
CA ALA A 106 10.85 19.52 5.40
C ALA A 106 11.78 20.18 6.42
N ILE A 107 13.06 19.78 6.44
CA ILE A 107 14.06 20.24 7.42
C ILE A 107 15.34 20.57 6.67
N ALA A 108 15.73 21.85 6.65
CA ALA A 108 16.86 22.34 5.86
C ALA A 108 18.21 21.71 6.22
N GLN A 109 18.36 21.17 7.43
CA GLN A 109 19.60 20.56 7.93
C GLN A 109 19.74 19.08 7.57
N ALA A 110 18.69 18.45 7.02
CA ALA A 110 18.70 17.04 6.63
C ALA A 110 18.44 16.91 5.12
N ASP A 111 19.07 15.94 4.47
CA ASP A 111 18.83 15.66 3.04
C ASP A 111 17.37 15.28 2.79
N ALA A 112 16.79 14.50 3.70
CA ALA A 112 15.36 14.26 3.79
C ALA A 112 14.97 13.73 5.17
N VAL A 113 13.69 13.88 5.50
CA VAL A 113 13.05 13.18 6.62
C VAL A 113 11.85 12.41 6.10
N GLY A 114 11.53 11.28 6.71
CA GLY A 114 10.50 10.41 6.18
C GLY A 114 10.14 9.25 7.09
N VAL A 115 9.29 8.39 6.57
CA VAL A 115 8.89 7.14 7.20
C VAL A 115 9.24 5.98 6.29
N GLN A 116 9.60 4.85 6.89
CA GLN A 116 9.75 3.58 6.19
C GLN A 116 8.90 2.54 6.89
N ILE A 117 8.10 1.80 6.11
CA ILE A 117 7.28 0.71 6.61
C ILE A 117 7.59 -0.56 5.84
N THR A 118 7.52 -1.68 6.56
CA THR A 118 7.49 -3.02 5.97
C THR A 118 6.17 -3.67 6.35
N ARG A 119 5.51 -4.28 5.38
CA ARG A 119 4.23 -4.99 5.54
C ARG A 119 4.31 -6.32 4.80
N TYR A 120 3.59 -7.29 5.32
CA TYR A 120 3.43 -8.60 4.71
C TYR A 120 1.98 -8.73 4.25
N ALA A 121 1.77 -9.40 3.14
CA ALA A 121 0.42 -9.76 2.71
C ALA A 121 -0.28 -10.48 3.87
N PRO A 122 -1.57 -10.18 4.12
CA PRO A 122 -2.32 -10.91 5.15
C PRO A 122 -2.20 -12.40 4.85
N ALA A 123 -1.84 -13.19 5.86
CA ALA A 123 -1.87 -14.64 5.73
C ALA A 123 -3.27 -15.02 5.25
N LEU A 124 -3.37 -15.83 4.19
CA LEU A 124 -4.65 -16.40 3.77
C LEU A 124 -5.20 -17.19 4.96
N THR A 125 -6.03 -16.56 5.78
CA THR A 125 -6.78 -17.25 6.82
C THR A 125 -7.81 -18.09 6.09
N ASN A 126 -7.51 -19.37 5.89
CA ASN A 126 -8.50 -20.39 5.57
C ASN A 126 -9.39 -20.61 6.81
N GLU A 127 -10.18 -19.60 7.20
CA GLU A 127 -11.28 -19.76 8.14
C GLU A 127 -12.58 -19.90 7.33
N PRO A 128 -13.34 -20.99 7.48
CA PRO A 128 -14.60 -21.14 6.79
C PRO A 128 -15.58 -20.07 7.29
N ALA A 129 -16.17 -19.32 6.36
CA ALA A 129 -17.25 -18.39 6.63
C ALA A 129 -18.38 -19.12 7.39
N THR A 130 -18.43 -18.91 8.71
CA THR A 130 -19.52 -19.42 9.53
C THR A 130 -20.74 -18.57 9.23
N LYS A 131 -21.71 -19.18 8.53
CA LYS A 131 -23.00 -18.56 8.24
C LYS A 131 -23.70 -18.26 9.56
N ASP A 132 -23.93 -16.98 9.84
CA ASP A 132 -24.81 -16.52 10.91
C ASP A 132 -26.19 -17.17 10.76
N VAL A 133 -26.52 -18.06 11.70
CA VAL A 133 -27.85 -18.65 11.83
C VAL A 133 -28.77 -17.61 12.47
N THR A 134 -29.56 -16.99 11.60
CA THR A 134 -30.96 -16.53 11.80
C THR A 134 -31.41 -16.29 13.25
N LYS A 135 -31.45 -15.02 13.66
CA LYS A 135 -32.21 -14.56 14.83
C LYS A 135 -33.71 -14.58 14.50
N LYS A 136 -34.38 -15.71 14.74
CA LYS A 136 -35.85 -15.75 14.83
C LYS A 136 -36.27 -15.18 16.19
N VAL A 137 -36.73 -13.94 16.18
CA VAL A 137 -37.54 -13.39 17.27
C VAL A 137 -38.89 -14.09 17.20
N ASN A 138 -39.21 -14.89 18.22
CA ASN A 138 -40.57 -15.37 18.43
C ASN A 138 -41.14 -14.60 19.60
N ASP A 139 -42.10 -13.75 19.28
CA ASP A 139 -42.98 -13.02 20.17
C ASP A 139 -44.20 -13.91 20.45
N SER A 140 -44.46 -14.21 21.73
CA SER A 140 -45.77 -14.70 22.22
C SER A 140 -45.73 -14.97 23.73
N GLN A 141 -46.19 -13.96 24.49
CA GLN A 141 -47.25 -13.98 25.52
C GLN A 141 -47.43 -15.19 26.48
N ALA A 142 -47.55 -14.85 27.77
CA ALA A 142 -48.62 -15.23 28.74
C ALA A 142 -48.08 -14.91 30.16
N ASP A 143 -48.57 -13.91 30.88
CA ASP A 143 -49.84 -13.79 31.63
C ASP A 143 -49.62 -14.03 33.15
N ASP A 144 -50.19 -13.10 33.92
CA ASP A 144 -50.73 -13.21 35.29
C ASP A 144 -49.86 -13.75 36.44
N ALA A 145 -49.46 -12.83 37.35
CA ALA A 145 -49.96 -12.72 38.74
C ALA A 145 -49.19 -11.67 39.55
#